data_AF-A0A1Z4V7L4-F1
#
_entry.id   AF-A0A1Z4V7L4-F1
#
_cell.length_a   1.000
_cell.length_b   1.000
_cell.length_c   1.000
_cell.angle_alpha   90.00
_cell.angle_beta   90.00
_cell.angle_gamma   90.00
#
_symmetry.space_group_name_H-M   'P 1'
#
loop_
_entity.id
_entity.type
_entity.pdbx_description
1 polymer ?
#
loop_
_entity_poly.entity_id
_entity_poly.type
_entity_poly.pdbx_seq_one_letter_code
_entity_poly.pdbx_strand_id
1 'polypeptide(L)' 'MIAARMFNEREGNNIQTIYGTVTTGTNWKFLNLINQVVEIDLTDYYINNIGKILGILSSIVME' A
#
# COMPACT_ATOMS: atom_id res chain seq x y z
N MET A 1 -4.61 4.47 6.05
CA MET A 1 -3.82 3.45 6.77
C MET A 1 -3.99 3.53 8.29
N ILE A 2 -4.01 4.70 8.94
CA ILE A 2 -4.26 4.80 10.41
C ILE A 2 -5.57 4.12 10.83
N ALA A 3 -6.68 4.38 10.14
CA ALA A 3 -7.96 3.74 10.45
C ALA A 3 -7.89 2.20 10.31
N ALA A 4 -7.18 1.69 9.30
CA ALA A 4 -6.97 0.26 9.11
C ALA A 4 -6.13 -0.36 10.23
N ARG A 5 -5.09 0.35 10.70
CA ARG A 5 -4.29 -0.08 11.86
C ARG A 5 -5.16 -0.16 13.11
N MET A 6 -5.91 0.90 13.41
CA MET A 6 -6.82 0.94 14.57
C MET A 6 -7.89 -0.14 14.49
N PHE A 7 -8.41 -0.43 13.29
CA PHE A 7 -9.34 -1.53 13.08
C PHE A 7 -8.69 -2.87 13.38
N ASN A 8 -7.53 -3.17 12.78
CA ASN A 8 -6.81 -4.43 13.02
C ASN A 8 -6.45 -4.63 14.49
N GLU A 9 -5.97 -3.58 15.18
CA GLU A 9 -5.69 -3.59 16.62
C GLU A 9 -6.93 -3.94 17.45
N ARG A 10 -8.10 -3.37 17.11
CA ARG A 10 -9.37 -3.63 17.82
C ARG A 10 -9.91 -5.03 17.58
N GLU A 11 -9.74 -5.55 16.37
CA GLU A 11 -10.16 -6.90 16.00
C GLU A 11 -9.15 -7.98 16.44
N GLY A 12 -8.02 -7.59 17.04
CA GLY A 12 -6.97 -8.54 17.43
C GLY A 12 -6.20 -9.13 16.24
N ASN A 13 -6.30 -8.53 15.06
CA ASN A 13 -5.55 -8.93 13.88
C ASN A 13 -4.13 -8.37 13.96
N ASN A 14 -3.15 -9.24 14.21
CA ASN A 14 -1.74 -8.86 14.30
C ASN A 14 -1.10 -8.64 12.92
N ILE A 15 -1.54 -7.59 12.22
CA ILE A 15 -1.03 -7.21 10.90
C ILE A 15 0.14 -6.24 11.08
N GLN A 16 1.35 -6.72 10.79
CA GLN A 16 2.59 -5.96 10.95
C GLN A 16 2.75 -4.84 9.92
N THR A 17 2.37 -5.11 8.66
CA THR A 17 2.52 -4.18 7.55
C THR A 17 1.18 -3.91 6.90
N ILE A 18 0.83 -2.64 6.76
CA ILE A 18 -0.36 -2.21 6.02
C ILE A 18 0.09 -1.54 4.73
N TYR A 19 -0.21 -2.16 3.60
CA TYR A 19 0.05 -1.59 2.29
C TYR A 19 -1.08 -0.64 1.88
N GLY A 20 -0.71 0.44 1.20
CA GLY A 20 -1.62 1.45 0.71
C GLY A 20 -1.28 1.87 -0.70
N THR A 21 -2.26 2.44 -1.39
CA THR A 21 -2.09 3.05 -2.70
C THR A 21 -2.93 4.30 -2.77
N VAL A 22 -2.36 5.37 -3.31
CA VAL A 22 -3.07 6.61 -3.63
C VAL A 22 -3.10 6.75 -5.14
N THR A 23 -4.28 7.01 -5.70
CA THR A 23 -4.44 7.13 -7.15
C THR A 23 -5.50 8.14 -7.55
N THR A 24 -5.30 8.79 -8.70
CA THR A 24 -6.31 9.57 -9.42
C THR A 24 -6.97 8.76 -10.55
N GLY A 25 -6.65 7.47 -10.65
CA GLY A 25 -6.95 6.60 -11.80
C GLY A 25 -5.81 6.58 -12.83
N THR A 26 -5.20 7.73 -13.12
CA THR A 26 -4.08 7.84 -14.08
C THR A 26 -2.71 7.77 -13.43
N ASN A 27 -2.56 8.27 -12.21
CA ASN A 27 -1.31 8.31 -11.47
C ASN A 27 -1.46 7.45 -10.22
N TRP A 28 -0.45 6.65 -9.92
CA TRP A 28 -0.44 5.70 -8.82
C TRP A 28 0.82 5.91 -7.99
N LYS A 29 0.66 5.94 -6.67
CA LYS A 29 1.75 6.00 -5.70
C LYS A 29 1.51 4.97 -4.60
N PHE A 30 2.56 4.25 -4.25
CA PHE A 30 2.51 3.13 -3.30
C PHE A 30 3.21 3.52 -2.00
N LEU A 31 2.70 2.96 -0.91
CA LEU A 31 3.20 3.23 0.44
C LEU A 31 2.91 2.04 1.35
N ASN A 32 3.71 1.89 2.39
CA ASN A 32 3.45 0.94 3.46
C ASN A 32 3.44 1.68 4.82
N LEU A 33 2.79 1.09 5.81
CA LEU A 33 2.84 1.51 7.20
C LEU A 33 3.32 0.33 8.02
N ILE A 34 4.48 0.50 8.66
CA ILE A 34 5.05 -0.46 9.60
C ILE A 34 5.10 0.22 10.96
N ASN A 35 4.34 -0.30 11.93
CA ASN A 35 4.14 0.31 13.25
C ASN A 35 3.61 1.76 13.17
N GLN A 36 4.51 2.74 13.24
CA GLN A 36 4.25 4.18 13.22
C GLN A 36 5.03 4.91 12.12
N VAL A 37 5.73 4.16 11.25
CA VAL A 37 6.55 4.70 10.17
C VAL A 37 5.85 4.41 8.85
N VAL A 38 5.66 5.46 8.05
CA VAL A 38 5.15 5.35 6.68
C VAL A 38 6.33 5.43 5.73
N GLU A 39 6.50 4.42 4.88
CA GLU A 39 7.42 4.47 3.76
C GLU A 39 6.64 4.78 2.49
N ILE A 40 7.17 5.69 1.67
CA ILE A 40 6.52 6.14 0.44
C ILE A 40 7.48 5.88 -0.71
N ASP A 41 7.02 5.16 -1.73
CA ASP A 41 7.73 5.09 -3.00
C ASP A 41 7.61 6.46 -3.68
N LEU A 42 8.75 7.10 -3.93
CA LEU A 42 8.80 8.42 -4.56
C LEU A 42 8.47 8.38 -6.05
N THR A 43 8.48 7.20 -6.66
CA THR A 43 8.15 6.98 -8.07
C THR A 43 6.65 7.16 -8.31
N ASP A 44 6.30 7.98 -9.30
CA ASP A 44 4.93 8.05 -9.81
C ASP A 44 4.76 7.03 -10.94
N TYR A 45 3.78 6.13 -10.78
CA TYR A 45 3.45 5.12 -11.78
C TYR A 45 2.20 5.55 -12.56
N TYR A 46 2.35 5.71 -13.87
CA TYR A 46 1.23 6.05 -14.74
C TYR A 46 0.48 4.81 -15.22
N ILE A 47 -0.83 4.92 -15.43
CA ILE A 47 -1.72 3.81 -15.82
C ILE A 47 -1.31 3.13 -17.14
N ASN A 48 -0.58 3.83 -18.01
CA ASN A 48 -0.03 3.26 -19.24
C ASN A 48 1.01 2.14 -18.97
N ASN A 49 1.59 2.09 -17.78
CA ASN A 49 2.47 1.03 -17.32
C ASN A 49 1.74 0.05 -16.39
N ILE A 50 0.58 -0.44 -16.86
CA ILE A 50 -0.30 -1.32 -16.09
C ILE A 50 0.41 -2.58 -15.59
N GLY A 51 1.34 -3.14 -16.38
CA GLY A 51 2.12 -4.31 -15.99
C GLY A 51 2.96 -4.07 -14.73
N LYS A 52 3.56 -2.88 -14.60
CA LYS A 52 4.32 -2.51 -13.40
C LYS A 52 3.41 -2.31 -12.19
N ILE A 53 2.28 -1.63 -12.37
CA ILE A 53 1.27 -1.42 -11.31
C ILE A 53 0.76 -2.77 -10.79
N LEU A 54 0.36 -3.68 -11.69
CA LEU A 54 -0.09 -5.02 -11.32
C LEU A 54 1.02 -5.85 -10.68
N GLY A 55 2.26 -5.71 -11.15
CA GLY A 55 3.42 -6.37 -10.55
C GLY A 55 3.64 -5.94 -9.09
N ILE A 56 3.51 -4.64 -8.79
CA ILE A 56 3.63 -4.13 -7.41
C ILE A 56 2.48 -4.64 -6.54
N LEU A 57 1.24 -4.62 -7.04
CA LEU A 57 0.09 -5.15 -6.30
C LEU A 57 0.22 -6.67 -6.06
N SER A 58 0.70 -7.40 -7.07
CA SER A 58 0.93 -8.84 -6.95
C SER A 58 2.03 -9.16 -5.93
N SER A 59 3.11 -8.38 -5.89
CA SER A 59 4.18 -8.60 -4.90
C SER A 59 3.68 -8.39 -3.47
N ILE A 60 2.77 -7.43 -3.26
CA ILE A 60 2.17 -7.17 -1.95
C ILE A 60 1.32 -8.35 -1.46
N VAL A 61 0.60 -9.03 -2.36
CA VAL A 61 -0.27 -10.17 -2.00
C VAL A 61 0.54 -11.45 -1.77
N MET A 62 1.71 -11.56 -2.37
CA MET A 62 2.59 -12.73 -2.27
C MET A 62 3.54 -12.69 -1.07
N GLU A 63 3.62 -11.56 -0.37
CA GLU A 63 4.39 -11.38 0.87
C GLU A 63 3.65 -11.94 2.08
#